data_AF-A0A090CLL5-F1
#
_entry.id   AF-A0A090CLL5-F1
#
_cell.length_a   1.000
_cell.length_b   1.000
_cell.length_c   1.000
_cell.angle_alpha   90.00
_cell.angle_beta   90.00
_cell.angle_gamma   90.00
#
_symmetry.space_group_name_H-M   'P 1'
#
loop_
_entity.id
_entity.type
_entity.pdbx_description
1 polymer ?
#
loop_
_entity_poly.entity_id
_entity_poly.type
_entity_poly.pdbx_seq_one_letter_code
_entity_poly.pdbx_strand_id
1 'polypeptide(L)'
;MSKLRSGNSDKPILLTNYNVTGPEREKFRLNYEILRSANPQNEIKVWEAALTTSAAPPYFKPYVQPATGKSFVDGGLHYNCPAWVAHHERQILWKNVQYQQPDVLLSLGTGLGTSKDAVTTQVPQPTKKGFRNLVNIILGMVQGQLNSEKAWDDYYAHVAMTDNPEDRARYISLNVMFDIRPGLDKVDQLDLLETTTRLSARGSLELKDAADRLIASSFCLEREGPVIKGRVCKGMCWLSHCFPYHHTLRDTPILQLDLCRRFRRVP
;
A
#
# COMPACT_ATOMS: atom_id res chain seq x y z
N MET A 1 11.35 36.97 -21.46
CA MET A 1 10.00 36.34 -21.47
C MET A 1 10.11 34.91 -21.99
N SER A 2 10.45 33.97 -21.10
CA SER A 2 10.50 32.54 -21.44
C SER A 2 9.08 31.97 -21.37
N LYS A 3 8.57 31.53 -22.52
CA LYS A 3 7.33 30.74 -22.63
C LYS A 3 7.46 29.51 -21.72
N LEU A 4 6.72 29.49 -20.61
CA LEU A 4 6.45 28.29 -19.84
C LEU A 4 5.84 27.27 -20.80
N ARG A 5 6.58 26.20 -21.08
CA ARG A 5 6.07 25.05 -21.83
C ARG A 5 4.85 24.53 -21.08
N SER A 6 3.69 24.64 -21.72
CA SER A 6 2.49 23.87 -21.41
C SER A 6 2.81 22.38 -21.61
N GLY A 7 3.39 21.76 -20.60
CA GLY A 7 3.56 20.32 -20.53
C GLY A 7 2.29 19.70 -19.96
N ASN A 8 1.43 19.17 -20.83
CA ASN A 8 0.49 18.11 -20.44
C ASN A 8 1.34 16.88 -20.08
N SER A 9 1.75 16.76 -18.82
CA SER A 9 2.26 15.50 -18.28
C SER A 9 1.12 14.85 -17.50
N ASP A 10 0.35 13.98 -18.16
CA ASP A 10 -0.69 13.11 -17.57
C ASP A 10 -0.08 12.00 -16.68
N LYS A 11 1.04 12.28 -16.01
CA LYS A 11 1.70 11.31 -15.14
C LYS A 11 1.05 11.34 -13.75
N PRO A 12 0.79 10.16 -13.15
CA PRO A 12 0.41 10.05 -11.75
C PRO A 12 1.38 10.80 -10.84
N ILE A 13 0.82 11.43 -9.81
CA ILE A 13 1.59 12.20 -8.83
C ILE A 13 1.64 11.43 -7.51
N LEU A 14 2.84 11.22 -6.99
CA LEU A 14 3.08 10.70 -5.67
C LEU A 14 3.33 11.85 -4.68
N LEU A 15 2.57 11.87 -3.59
CA LEU A 15 2.78 12.78 -2.47
C LEU A 15 3.54 12.05 -1.38
N THR A 16 4.65 12.62 -0.91
CA THR A 16 5.54 11.98 0.07
C THR A 16 5.85 12.91 1.23
N ASN A 17 6.11 12.33 2.40
CA ASN A 17 6.64 13.04 3.57
C ASN A 17 8.18 12.98 3.65
N TYR A 18 8.84 12.35 2.67
CA TYR A 18 10.29 12.24 2.58
C TYR A 18 10.80 12.93 1.31
N ASN A 19 12.07 13.34 1.36
CA ASN A 19 12.81 13.88 0.22
C ASN A 19 13.55 12.73 -0.46
N VAL A 20 13.36 12.56 -1.77
CA VAL A 20 14.29 11.81 -2.59
C VAL A 20 14.83 12.74 -3.66
N THR A 21 16.06 13.19 -3.47
CA THR A 21 16.79 13.95 -4.49
C THR A 21 17.95 13.10 -5.00
N GLY A 22 18.04 12.94 -6.32
CA GLY A 22 19.25 12.40 -6.95
C GLY A 22 19.01 11.68 -8.30
N PRO A 23 20.09 11.51 -9.09
CA PRO A 23 20.07 10.84 -10.41
C PRO A 23 19.69 9.36 -10.36
N GLU A 24 19.62 8.77 -9.16
CA GLU A 24 19.27 7.36 -9.01
C GLU A 24 17.81 7.06 -9.27
N ARG A 25 16.91 8.02 -9.02
CA ARG A 25 15.49 7.84 -9.34
C ARG A 25 15.25 7.73 -10.84
N GLU A 26 16.06 8.44 -11.63
CA GLU A 26 16.00 8.40 -13.09
C GLU A 26 16.31 7.01 -13.64
N LYS A 27 17.06 6.18 -12.89
CA LYS A 27 17.37 4.80 -13.26
C LYS A 27 16.13 3.89 -13.26
N PHE A 28 15.19 4.13 -12.35
CA PHE A 28 14.00 3.30 -12.21
C PHE A 28 12.91 3.60 -13.26
N ARG A 29 13.10 4.62 -14.12
CA ARG A 29 12.16 5.02 -15.19
C ARG A 29 10.69 4.99 -14.73
N LEU A 30 10.43 5.58 -13.57
CA LEU A 30 9.14 5.51 -12.91
C LEU A 30 8.04 6.19 -13.73
N ASN A 31 6.86 5.57 -13.72
CA ASN A 31 5.67 6.08 -14.41
C ASN A 31 4.88 7.09 -13.56
N TYR A 32 5.47 7.64 -12.50
CA TYR A 32 4.88 8.67 -11.64
C TYR A 32 5.94 9.70 -11.24
N GLU A 33 5.49 10.87 -10.80
CA GLU A 33 6.36 11.98 -10.37
C GLU A 33 6.08 12.33 -8.91
N ILE A 34 7.10 12.73 -8.13
CA ILE A 34 6.82 13.34 -6.82
C ILE A 34 6.53 14.82 -7.01
N LEU A 35 5.41 15.27 -6.46
CA LEU A 35 5.13 16.69 -6.32
C LEU A 35 5.89 17.25 -5.13
N ARG A 36 6.92 18.06 -5.40
CA ARG A 36 7.57 18.92 -4.41
C ARG A 36 7.53 20.36 -4.87
N SER A 37 7.24 21.26 -3.94
CA SER A 37 7.34 22.68 -4.20
C SER A 37 8.76 23.20 -3.98
N ALA A 38 9.24 24.08 -4.86
CA ALA A 38 10.50 24.79 -4.66
C ALA A 38 10.44 25.77 -3.47
N ASN A 39 9.24 26.26 -3.13
CA ASN A 39 9.01 27.07 -1.95
C ASN A 39 8.33 26.20 -0.88
N PRO A 40 8.96 25.99 0.30
CA PRO A 40 8.38 25.23 1.40
C PRO A 40 6.99 25.70 1.85
N GLN A 41 6.69 26.99 1.73
CA GLN A 41 5.37 27.55 2.09
C GLN A 41 4.24 27.10 1.16
N ASN A 42 4.60 26.61 -0.03
CA ASN A 42 3.68 26.10 -1.04
C ASN A 42 3.67 24.56 -1.09
N GLU A 43 4.34 23.88 -0.16
CA GLU A 43 4.25 22.41 -0.03
C GLU A 43 2.81 22.00 0.31
N ILE A 44 2.39 20.86 -0.24
CA ILE A 44 1.06 20.33 0.03
C ILE A 44 0.94 19.95 1.51
N LYS A 45 -0.11 20.45 2.16
CA LYS A 45 -0.46 20.10 3.54
C LYS A 45 -1.07 18.70 3.59
N VAL A 46 -1.00 18.05 4.74
CA VAL A 46 -1.55 16.69 4.93
C VAL A 46 -3.03 16.60 4.54
N TRP A 47 -3.85 17.59 4.93
CA TRP A 47 -5.27 17.60 4.57
C TRP A 47 -5.50 17.83 3.06
N GLU A 48 -4.64 18.60 2.39
CA GLU A 48 -4.69 18.81 0.94
C GLU A 48 -4.31 17.52 0.21
N ALA A 49 -3.29 16.81 0.70
CA ALA A 49 -2.91 15.50 0.19
C ALA A 49 -4.07 14.49 0.33
N ALA A 50 -4.70 14.44 1.50
CA ALA A 50 -5.88 13.61 1.74
C ALA A 50 -7.03 13.94 0.78
N LEU A 51 -7.33 15.23 0.58
CA LEU A 51 -8.34 15.64 -0.39
C LEU A 51 -7.99 15.23 -1.82
N THR A 52 -6.73 15.40 -2.24
CA THR A 52 -6.30 15.05 -3.61
C THR A 52 -6.45 13.56 -3.88
N THR A 53 -6.00 12.70 -2.96
CA THR A 53 -6.01 11.25 -3.17
C THR A 53 -7.41 10.65 -3.05
N SER A 54 -8.38 11.36 -2.48
CA SER A 54 -9.77 10.92 -2.33
C SER A 54 -10.74 11.66 -3.26
N ALA A 55 -10.26 12.53 -4.14
CA ALA A 55 -11.07 13.34 -5.05
C ALA A 55 -11.62 12.51 -6.23
N ALA A 56 -12.43 11.50 -5.92
CA ALA A 56 -12.86 10.47 -6.86
C ALA A 56 -14.06 10.91 -7.69
N PRO A 57 -13.97 11.03 -9.03
CA PRO A 57 -15.15 11.36 -9.83
C PRO A 57 -16.06 10.13 -10.02
N PRO A 58 -17.39 10.30 -9.94
CA PRO A 58 -18.10 11.57 -9.99
C PRO A 58 -18.41 12.14 -8.59
N TYR A 59 -17.97 11.45 -7.52
CA TYR A 59 -18.34 11.78 -6.14
C TYR A 59 -17.81 13.13 -5.70
N PHE A 60 -16.54 13.43 -6.02
CA PHE A 60 -15.88 14.66 -5.60
C PHE A 60 -15.29 15.43 -6.77
N LYS A 61 -15.29 16.77 -6.61
CA LYS A 61 -14.60 17.66 -7.55
C LYS A 61 -13.08 17.52 -7.41
N PRO A 62 -12.30 17.70 -8.50
CA PRO A 62 -10.85 17.77 -8.42
C PRO A 62 -10.38 18.81 -7.38
N TYR A 63 -9.30 18.53 -6.67
CA TYR A 63 -8.64 19.50 -5.81
C TYR A 63 -7.75 20.41 -6.66
N VAL A 64 -7.92 21.72 -6.52
CA VAL A 64 -7.08 22.71 -7.21
C VAL A 64 -6.20 23.40 -6.17
N GLN A 65 -4.88 23.21 -6.28
CA GLN A 65 -3.92 23.82 -5.36
C GLN A 65 -3.89 25.34 -5.58
N PRO A 66 -4.19 26.17 -4.56
CA PRO A 66 -4.28 27.63 -4.75
C PRO A 66 -2.97 28.27 -5.21
N ALA A 67 -1.83 27.78 -4.70
CA ALA A 67 -0.52 28.37 -4.98
C ALA A 67 -0.03 28.17 -6.43
N THR A 68 -0.45 27.09 -7.09
CA THR A 68 0.07 26.71 -8.42
C THR A 68 -1.03 26.63 -9.49
N GLY A 69 -2.30 26.59 -9.09
CA GLY A 69 -3.43 26.35 -9.98
C GLY A 69 -3.51 24.91 -10.51
N LYS A 70 -2.62 24.00 -10.07
CA LYS A 70 -2.64 22.59 -10.51
C LYS A 70 -3.86 21.87 -9.96
N SER A 71 -4.53 21.10 -10.81
CA SER A 71 -5.71 20.31 -10.48
C SER A 71 -5.33 18.83 -10.33
N PHE A 72 -5.87 18.17 -9.30
CA PHE A 72 -5.60 16.79 -8.95
C PHE A 72 -6.91 16.01 -8.77
N VAL A 73 -6.89 14.74 -9.18
CA VAL A 73 -7.98 13.77 -9.03
C VAL A 73 -7.46 12.53 -8.29
N ASP A 74 -8.39 11.70 -7.83
CA ASP A 74 -8.10 10.47 -7.09
C ASP A 74 -7.06 9.56 -7.77
N GLY A 75 -6.15 9.01 -6.96
CA GLY A 75 -5.06 8.15 -7.40
C GLY A 75 -5.50 6.77 -7.90
N GLY A 76 -6.71 6.33 -7.55
CA GLY A 76 -7.32 5.08 -7.99
C GLY A 76 -7.54 4.99 -9.50
N LEU A 77 -7.47 6.12 -10.21
CA LEU A 77 -7.44 6.15 -11.68
C LEU A 77 -6.15 5.58 -12.28
N HIS A 78 -5.07 5.52 -11.50
CA HIS A 78 -3.77 5.07 -11.97
C HIS A 78 -3.20 3.92 -11.13
N TYR A 79 -3.19 4.05 -9.81
CA TYR A 79 -2.62 3.09 -8.87
C TYR A 79 -3.60 2.79 -7.73
N ASN A 80 -4.70 2.07 -8.04
CA ASN A 80 -5.68 1.67 -7.02
C ASN A 80 -5.13 0.60 -6.05
N CYS A 81 -4.09 -0.12 -6.45
CA CYS A 81 -3.23 -0.90 -5.57
C CYS A 81 -1.80 -0.35 -5.70
N PRO A 82 -1.28 0.38 -4.70
CA PRO A 82 0.02 1.04 -4.79
C PRO A 82 1.20 0.09 -4.47
N ALA A 83 1.04 -1.23 -4.55
CA ALA A 83 2.10 -2.20 -4.21
C ALA A 83 3.38 -2.00 -5.04
N TRP A 84 3.24 -1.76 -6.35
CA TRP A 84 4.37 -1.41 -7.23
C TRP A 84 5.04 -0.10 -6.81
N VAL A 85 4.26 0.92 -6.47
CA VAL A 85 4.79 2.23 -6.03
C VAL A 85 5.57 2.05 -4.72
N ALA A 86 5.00 1.33 -3.75
CA ALA A 86 5.65 1.02 -2.48
C ALA A 86 6.95 0.23 -2.68
N HIS A 87 6.96 -0.76 -3.57
CA HIS A 87 8.15 -1.54 -3.90
C HIS A 87 9.27 -0.67 -4.47
N HIS A 88 8.99 0.15 -5.47
CA HIS A 88 9.99 1.03 -6.06
C HIS A 88 10.52 2.06 -5.06
N GLU A 89 9.64 2.73 -4.31
CA GLU A 89 10.08 3.71 -3.31
C GLU A 89 10.90 3.05 -2.19
N ARG A 90 10.58 1.82 -1.79
CA ARG A 90 11.42 1.05 -0.85
C ARG A 90 12.84 0.87 -1.39
N GLN A 91 12.99 0.45 -2.65
CA GLN A 91 14.31 0.24 -3.24
C GLN A 91 15.12 1.54 -3.29
N ILE A 92 14.45 2.65 -3.58
CA ILE A 92 15.05 3.98 -3.65
C ILE A 92 15.48 4.49 -2.27
N LEU A 93 14.67 4.27 -1.24
CA LEU A 93 14.94 4.74 0.13
C LEU A 93 16.04 3.91 0.81
N TRP A 94 15.97 2.58 0.71
CA TRP A 94 16.86 1.66 1.46
C TRP A 94 17.87 0.96 0.55
N LYS A 95 18.81 1.74 0.01
CA LYS A 95 19.80 1.30 -1.00
C LYS A 95 20.64 0.10 -0.55
N ASN A 96 20.99 0.03 0.73
CA ASN A 96 21.78 -1.06 1.31
C ASN A 96 21.06 -2.42 1.24
N VAL A 97 19.73 -2.42 1.11
CA VAL A 97 18.90 -3.62 1.04
C VAL A 97 17.94 -3.62 -0.17
N GLN A 98 18.19 -2.78 -1.18
CA GLN A 98 17.28 -2.59 -2.32
C GLN A 98 17.02 -3.86 -3.16
N TYR A 99 17.96 -4.81 -3.14
CA TYR A 99 17.83 -6.09 -3.85
C TYR A 99 17.38 -7.23 -2.93
N GLN A 100 17.12 -6.95 -1.65
CA GLN A 100 16.65 -7.94 -0.69
C GLN A 100 15.12 -7.97 -0.65
N GLN A 101 14.56 -9.11 -0.28
CA GLN A 101 13.13 -9.25 -0.01
C GLN A 101 12.72 -8.35 1.17
N PRO A 102 11.49 -7.81 1.20
CA PRO A 102 11.00 -7.08 2.36
C PRO A 102 10.83 -8.03 3.55
N ASP A 103 10.90 -7.52 4.77
CA ASP A 103 10.56 -8.34 5.93
C ASP A 103 9.10 -8.81 5.85
N VAL A 104 8.19 -7.86 5.56
CA VAL A 104 6.79 -8.09 5.23
C VAL A 104 6.34 -7.01 4.24
N LEU A 105 5.54 -7.41 3.25
CA LEU A 105 4.72 -6.50 2.45
C LEU A 105 3.26 -6.95 2.57
N LEU A 106 2.46 -6.11 3.22
CA LEU A 106 1.05 -6.35 3.48
C LEU A 106 0.19 -5.40 2.63
N SER A 107 -0.59 -5.95 1.71
CA SER A 107 -1.65 -5.23 1.00
C SER A 107 -2.99 -5.48 1.69
N LEU A 108 -3.74 -4.40 1.92
CA LEU A 108 -5.06 -4.44 2.53
C LEU A 108 -6.08 -3.93 1.51
N GLY A 109 -6.99 -4.81 1.11
CA GLY A 109 -8.08 -4.48 0.20
C GLY A 109 -9.29 -3.88 0.92
N THR A 110 -10.15 -3.21 0.15
CA THR A 110 -11.36 -2.53 0.64
C THR A 110 -12.65 -3.31 0.35
N GLY A 111 -12.53 -4.62 0.12
CA GLY A 111 -13.63 -5.52 -0.22
C GLY A 111 -13.76 -5.83 -1.71
N LEU A 112 -14.22 -7.04 -2.01
CA LEU A 112 -14.52 -7.53 -3.36
C LEU A 112 -15.95 -8.04 -3.43
N GLY A 113 -16.65 -7.77 -4.52
CA GLY A 113 -17.98 -8.34 -4.79
C GLY A 113 -17.88 -9.64 -5.58
N THR A 114 -18.64 -10.67 -5.22
CA THR A 114 -18.72 -11.93 -5.99
C THR A 114 -19.69 -11.83 -7.18
N SER A 115 -20.71 -10.97 -7.08
CA SER A 115 -21.65 -10.76 -8.18
C SER A 115 -21.11 -9.77 -9.23
N LYS A 116 -21.19 -10.17 -10.51
CA LYS A 116 -20.97 -9.30 -11.68
C LYS A 116 -22.01 -8.18 -11.79
N ASP A 117 -23.04 -8.18 -10.95
CA ASP A 117 -24.10 -7.16 -10.92
C ASP A 117 -23.74 -5.93 -10.08
N ALA A 118 -22.54 -5.91 -9.48
CA ALA A 118 -22.04 -4.73 -8.80
C ALA A 118 -21.76 -3.62 -9.83
N VAL A 119 -22.68 -2.65 -9.88
CA VAL A 119 -22.63 -1.38 -10.61
C VAL A 119 -23.16 -1.45 -12.06
N THR A 120 -24.47 -1.68 -12.20
CA THR A 120 -25.22 -0.98 -13.26
C THR A 120 -25.58 0.42 -12.76
N THR A 121 -24.60 1.33 -12.63
CA THR A 121 -24.95 2.75 -12.72
C THR A 121 -25.43 2.95 -14.15
N GLN A 122 -26.72 3.22 -14.33
CA GLN A 122 -27.25 3.64 -15.62
C GLN A 122 -26.52 4.92 -16.01
N VAL A 123 -25.48 4.79 -16.83
CA VAL A 123 -24.69 5.91 -17.32
C VAL A 123 -25.58 6.70 -18.28
N PRO A 124 -25.93 7.96 -18.01
CA PRO A 124 -26.66 8.78 -18.97
C PRO A 124 -25.81 8.93 -20.24
N GLN A 125 -26.38 8.62 -21.40
CA GLN A 125 -25.68 8.81 -22.68
C GLN A 125 -25.36 10.30 -22.89
N PRO A 126 -24.09 10.70 -23.08
CA PRO A 126 -23.73 12.11 -23.09
C PRO A 126 -23.89 12.73 -24.48
N THR A 127 -24.67 13.81 -24.55
CA THR A 127 -24.83 14.67 -25.74
C THR A 127 -23.74 15.75 -25.87
N LYS A 128 -22.80 15.88 -24.91
CA LYS A 128 -21.73 16.91 -24.91
C LYS A 128 -20.35 16.34 -24.55
N LYS A 129 -19.27 16.86 -25.19
CA LYS A 129 -17.87 16.40 -25.03
C LYS A 129 -17.37 16.37 -23.58
N GLY A 130 -17.74 17.34 -22.73
CA GLY A 130 -17.29 17.37 -21.33
C GLY A 130 -17.82 16.22 -20.46
N PHE A 131 -19.02 15.72 -20.78
CA PHE A 131 -19.60 14.55 -20.09
C PHE A 131 -18.97 13.23 -20.52
N ARG A 132 -18.39 13.13 -21.72
CA ARG A 132 -17.67 11.91 -22.17
C ARG A 132 -16.43 11.63 -21.31
N ASN A 133 -15.69 12.67 -20.93
CA ASN A 133 -14.52 12.50 -20.04
C ASN A 133 -14.96 12.03 -18.64
N LEU A 134 -16.04 12.60 -18.09
CA LEU A 134 -16.57 12.17 -16.80
C LEU A 134 -17.04 10.70 -16.85
N VAL A 135 -17.70 10.29 -17.93
CA VAL A 135 -18.11 8.89 -18.14
C VAL A 135 -16.89 7.95 -18.22
N ASN A 136 -15.84 8.32 -18.95
CA ASN A 136 -14.61 7.51 -19.01
C ASN A 136 -13.93 7.38 -17.63
N ILE A 137 -13.96 8.46 -16.84
CA ILE A 137 -13.43 8.44 -15.47
C ILE A 137 -14.27 7.51 -14.58
N ILE A 138 -15.60 7.59 -14.64
CA ILE A 138 -16.50 6.70 -13.89
C ILE A 138 -16.26 5.24 -14.28
N LEU A 139 -16.19 4.93 -15.58
CA LEU A 139 -15.87 3.58 -16.07
C LEU A 139 -14.49 3.12 -15.60
N GLY A 140 -13.50 4.01 -15.62
CA GLY A 140 -12.15 3.75 -15.12
C GLY A 140 -12.12 3.43 -13.63
N MET A 141 -12.99 4.03 -12.81
CA MET A 141 -13.09 3.73 -11.37
C MET A 141 -13.78 2.40 -11.07
N VAL A 142 -14.84 2.08 -11.81
CA VAL A 142 -15.52 0.79 -11.70
C VAL A 142 -14.58 -0.34 -12.14
N GLN A 143 -13.86 -0.15 -13.25
CA GLN A 143 -12.75 -1.04 -13.62
C GLN A 143 -11.63 -1.03 -12.57
N GLY A 144 -11.33 0.14 -11.99
CA GLY A 144 -10.32 0.36 -10.95
C GLY A 144 -10.48 -0.54 -9.73
N GLN A 145 -11.72 -0.78 -9.28
CA GLN A 145 -11.99 -1.70 -8.17
C GLN A 145 -11.59 -3.14 -8.51
N LEU A 146 -11.94 -3.63 -9.70
CA LEU A 146 -11.49 -4.94 -10.23
C LEU A 146 -9.99 -4.95 -10.55
N ASN A 147 -9.41 -3.79 -10.89
CA ASN A 147 -7.99 -3.63 -11.19
C ASN A 147 -7.11 -3.69 -9.93
N SER A 148 -7.64 -3.49 -8.72
CA SER A 148 -6.82 -3.52 -7.49
C SER A 148 -6.25 -4.91 -7.20
N GLU A 149 -7.10 -5.95 -7.29
CA GLU A 149 -6.66 -7.35 -7.19
C GLU A 149 -5.76 -7.74 -8.35
N LYS A 150 -6.14 -7.38 -9.58
CA LYS A 150 -5.31 -7.65 -10.74
C LYS A 150 -3.93 -6.98 -10.62
N ALA A 151 -3.86 -5.74 -10.16
CA ALA A 151 -2.60 -5.03 -9.95
C ALA A 151 -1.77 -5.67 -8.84
N TRP A 152 -2.40 -6.23 -7.81
CA TRP A 152 -1.73 -7.07 -6.82
C TRP A 152 -1.21 -8.37 -7.42
N ASP A 153 -2.03 -9.10 -8.19
CA ASP A 153 -1.64 -10.35 -8.84
C ASP A 153 -0.48 -10.14 -9.81
N ASP A 154 -0.56 -9.08 -10.63
CA ASP A 154 0.49 -8.67 -11.55
C ASP A 154 1.77 -8.32 -10.77
N TYR A 155 1.67 -7.58 -9.66
CA TYR A 155 2.81 -7.32 -8.78
C TYR A 155 3.41 -8.60 -8.20
N TYR A 156 2.57 -9.48 -7.67
CA TYR A 156 2.97 -10.71 -7.01
C TYR A 156 3.70 -11.62 -8.02
N ALA A 157 3.14 -11.79 -9.22
CA ALA A 157 3.74 -12.61 -10.28
C ALA A 157 5.13 -12.12 -10.73
N HIS A 158 5.38 -10.81 -10.72
CA HIS A 158 6.65 -10.25 -11.21
C HIS A 158 7.71 -10.06 -10.12
N VAL A 159 7.29 -9.86 -8.86
CA VAL A 159 8.21 -9.47 -7.78
C VAL A 159 8.25 -10.50 -6.66
N ALA A 160 7.09 -10.98 -6.22
CA ALA A 160 6.97 -11.85 -5.07
C ALA A 160 7.12 -13.35 -5.42
N MET A 161 6.85 -13.72 -6.67
CA MET A 161 6.91 -15.10 -7.13
C MET A 161 8.36 -15.55 -7.30
N THR A 162 8.88 -16.17 -6.24
CA THR A 162 10.20 -16.80 -6.20
C THR A 162 10.07 -18.29 -5.95
N ASP A 163 11.11 -19.07 -6.23
CA ASP A 163 11.13 -20.51 -5.93
C ASP A 163 11.09 -20.80 -4.43
N ASN A 164 11.59 -19.86 -3.61
CA ASN A 164 11.67 -20.01 -2.15
C ASN A 164 10.31 -19.75 -1.46
N PRO A 165 9.70 -20.76 -0.81
CA PRO A 165 8.44 -20.58 -0.08
C PRO A 165 8.51 -19.54 1.05
N GLU A 166 9.67 -19.40 1.70
CA GLU A 166 9.84 -18.42 2.78
C GLU A 166 9.78 -16.98 2.28
N ASP A 167 10.30 -16.74 1.07
CA ASP A 167 10.28 -15.42 0.45
C ASP A 167 8.88 -15.06 -0.04
N ARG A 168 8.17 -16.02 -0.65
CA ARG A 168 6.76 -15.83 -1.04
C ARG A 168 5.89 -15.45 0.16
N ALA A 169 6.12 -16.09 1.30
CA ALA A 169 5.35 -15.84 2.52
C ALA A 169 5.56 -14.45 3.14
N ARG A 170 6.48 -13.64 2.60
CA ARG A 170 6.67 -12.22 3.01
C ARG A 170 5.64 -11.29 2.35
N TYR A 171 4.99 -11.73 1.28
CA TYR A 171 4.03 -10.95 0.51
C TYR A 171 2.61 -11.44 0.80
N ILE A 172 1.83 -10.60 1.47
CA ILE A 172 0.51 -10.96 1.99
C ILE A 172 -0.51 -9.96 1.44
N SER A 173 -1.60 -10.46 0.87
CA SER A 173 -2.78 -9.65 0.56
C SER A 173 -3.95 -10.15 1.38
N LEU A 174 -4.59 -9.23 2.10
CA LEU A 174 -5.81 -9.50 2.85
C LEU A 174 -6.94 -8.69 2.23
N ASN A 175 -7.99 -9.37 1.82
CA ASN A 175 -9.21 -8.73 1.34
C ASN A 175 -10.45 -9.51 1.80
N VAL A 176 -11.59 -8.83 1.84
CA VAL A 176 -12.86 -9.38 2.30
C VAL A 176 -13.78 -9.61 1.11
N MET A 177 -14.35 -10.81 1.02
CA MET A 177 -15.35 -11.13 0.01
C MET A 177 -16.74 -10.73 0.51
N PHE A 178 -17.48 -10.02 -0.34
CA PHE A 178 -18.86 -9.64 -0.15
C PHE A 178 -19.70 -10.27 -1.27
N ASP A 179 -20.90 -10.73 -0.95
CA ASP A 179 -21.85 -11.20 -1.98
C ASP A 179 -22.23 -10.06 -2.92
N ILE A 180 -22.62 -8.93 -2.31
CA ILE A 180 -22.85 -7.65 -2.97
C ILE A 180 -22.05 -6.61 -2.21
N ARG A 181 -21.04 -6.05 -2.87
CA ARG A 181 -20.25 -4.97 -2.29
C ARG A 181 -21.06 -3.66 -2.35
N PRO A 182 -21.23 -2.96 -1.21
CA PRO A 182 -21.80 -1.61 -1.20
C PRO A 182 -21.03 -0.66 -2.11
N GLY A 183 -21.75 0.30 -2.70
CA GLY A 183 -21.16 1.39 -3.48
C GLY A 183 -20.29 2.32 -2.60
N LEU A 184 -19.39 3.07 -3.22
CA LEU A 184 -18.43 3.94 -2.50
C LEU A 184 -19.12 5.04 -1.68
N ASP A 185 -20.31 5.46 -2.10
CA ASP A 185 -21.13 6.50 -1.47
C ASP A 185 -22.15 5.98 -0.44
N LYS A 186 -22.21 4.65 -0.21
CA LYS A 186 -23.19 4.02 0.69
C LYS A 186 -22.78 4.09 2.16
N VAL A 187 -22.77 5.29 2.70
CA VAL A 187 -22.45 5.59 4.11
C VAL A 187 -23.43 4.91 5.08
N ASP A 188 -24.68 4.71 4.65
CA ASP A 188 -25.72 3.98 5.39
C ASP A 188 -25.42 2.47 5.56
N GLN A 189 -24.43 1.94 4.84
CA GLN A 189 -24.04 0.52 4.88
C GLN A 189 -22.71 0.27 5.59
N LEU A 190 -22.16 1.27 6.31
CA LEU A 190 -20.91 1.12 7.06
C LEU A 190 -20.99 0.01 8.12
N ASP A 191 -22.12 -0.11 8.82
CA ASP A 191 -22.30 -1.16 9.84
C ASP A 191 -22.26 -2.57 9.24
N LEU A 192 -22.82 -2.73 8.02
CA LEU A 192 -22.78 -3.98 7.27
C LEU A 192 -21.34 -4.31 6.86
N LEU A 193 -20.60 -3.33 6.35
CA LEU A 193 -19.19 -3.49 5.98
C LEU A 193 -18.36 -3.92 7.20
N GLU A 194 -18.49 -3.21 8.32
CA GLU A 194 -17.76 -3.52 9.55
C GLU A 194 -18.10 -4.92 10.06
N THR A 195 -19.39 -5.24 10.17
CA THR A 195 -19.84 -6.54 10.69
C THR A 195 -19.31 -7.69 9.82
N THR A 196 -19.43 -7.56 8.50
CA THR A 196 -18.97 -8.58 7.55
C THR A 196 -17.45 -8.74 7.64
N THR A 197 -16.69 -7.66 7.60
CA THR A 197 -15.22 -7.69 7.75
C THR A 197 -14.79 -8.33 9.07
N ARG A 198 -15.45 -7.98 10.19
CA ARG A 198 -15.17 -8.60 11.49
C ARG A 198 -15.46 -10.09 11.51
N LEU A 199 -16.55 -10.53 10.88
CA LEU A 199 -16.88 -11.95 10.78
C LEU A 199 -15.87 -12.70 9.92
N SER A 200 -15.45 -12.15 8.77
CA SER A 200 -14.41 -12.74 7.93
C SER A 200 -13.04 -12.79 8.62
N ALA A 201 -12.74 -11.82 9.47
CA ALA A 201 -11.50 -11.81 10.25
C ALA A 201 -11.47 -12.87 11.37
N ARG A 202 -12.63 -13.31 11.88
CA ARG A 202 -12.69 -14.30 12.96
C ARG A 202 -12.17 -15.65 12.47
N GLY A 203 -11.05 -16.07 13.06
CA GLY A 203 -10.42 -17.35 12.72
C GLY A 203 -9.62 -17.35 11.43
N SER A 204 -9.40 -16.19 10.78
CA SER A 204 -8.51 -16.12 9.62
C SER A 204 -7.07 -16.42 10.05
N LEU A 205 -6.53 -17.51 9.50
CA LEU A 205 -5.15 -17.92 9.72
C LEU A 205 -4.17 -16.98 9.03
N GLU A 206 -4.56 -16.43 7.88
CA GLU A 206 -3.78 -15.46 7.10
C GLU A 206 -3.62 -14.15 7.88
N LEU A 207 -4.71 -13.63 8.45
CA LEU A 207 -4.67 -12.44 9.30
C LEU A 207 -3.79 -12.69 10.54
N LYS A 208 -3.92 -13.87 11.16
CA LYS A 208 -3.10 -14.25 12.31
C LYS A 208 -1.61 -14.35 11.93
N ASP A 209 -1.25 -15.01 10.83
CA ASP A 209 0.15 -15.11 10.37
C ASP A 209 0.71 -13.73 10.01
N ALA A 210 -0.08 -12.85 9.36
CA ALA A 210 0.31 -11.48 9.09
C ALA A 210 0.59 -10.70 10.37
N ALA A 211 -0.29 -10.79 11.37
CA ALA A 211 -0.12 -10.14 12.66
C ALA A 211 1.11 -10.68 13.41
N ASP A 212 1.26 -12.01 13.49
CA ASP A 212 2.39 -12.67 14.15
C ASP A 212 3.72 -12.24 13.50
N ARG A 213 3.76 -12.09 12.17
CA ARG A 213 4.95 -11.59 11.44
C ARG A 213 5.25 -10.13 11.70
N LEU A 214 4.24 -9.25 11.69
CA LEU A 214 4.44 -7.83 12.00
C LEU A 214 4.97 -7.66 13.42
N ILE A 215 4.39 -8.39 14.38
CA ILE A 215 4.87 -8.45 15.76
C ILE A 215 6.32 -8.93 15.78
N ALA A 216 6.63 -10.06 15.13
CA ALA A 216 7.99 -10.60 15.06
C ALA A 216 9.00 -9.62 14.45
N SER A 217 8.64 -8.90 13.38
CA SER A 217 9.48 -7.89 12.71
C SER A 217 9.73 -6.65 13.56
N SER A 218 8.92 -6.44 14.60
CA SER A 218 9.11 -5.34 15.55
C SER A 218 10.24 -5.64 16.55
N PHE A 219 10.75 -6.87 16.59
CA PHE A 219 11.81 -7.28 17.50
C PHE A 219 13.17 -7.46 16.82
N CYS A 220 14.22 -7.00 17.51
CA CYS A 220 15.61 -7.31 17.23
C CYS A 220 16.08 -8.42 18.17
N LEU A 221 16.74 -9.44 17.61
CA LEU A 221 17.38 -10.48 18.39
C LEU A 221 18.86 -10.16 18.55
N GLU A 222 19.30 -9.93 19.78
CA GLU A 222 20.71 -9.88 20.13
C GLU A 222 21.17 -11.24 20.63
N ARG A 223 22.24 -11.77 20.06
CA ARG A 223 22.76 -13.10 20.39
C ARG A 223 23.70 -13.04 21.59
N GLU A 224 23.51 -13.94 22.55
CA GLU A 224 24.48 -14.15 23.62
C GLU A 224 25.57 -15.14 23.16
N GLY A 225 26.79 -14.64 22.97
CA GLY A 225 27.98 -15.45 22.66
C GLY A 225 28.15 -15.81 21.17
N PRO A 226 29.12 -16.69 20.82
CA PRO A 226 29.41 -17.07 19.44
C PRO A 226 28.46 -18.16 18.88
N VAL A 227 28.23 -18.18 17.55
CA VAL A 227 27.48 -19.27 16.89
C VAL A 227 28.31 -20.55 16.87
N ILE A 228 27.79 -21.60 17.52
CA ILE A 228 28.36 -22.95 17.48
C ILE A 228 27.41 -23.84 16.71
N LYS A 229 27.89 -24.38 15.58
CA LYS A 229 27.11 -25.24 14.68
C LYS A 229 26.54 -26.43 15.46
N GLY A 230 25.22 -26.62 15.37
CA GLY A 230 24.51 -27.72 16.04
C GLY A 230 24.06 -27.45 17.48
N ARG A 231 24.27 -26.24 18.02
CA ARG A 231 23.77 -25.86 19.36
C ARG A 231 22.64 -24.83 19.28
N VAL A 232 21.76 -24.87 20.28
CA VAL A 232 20.75 -23.83 20.51
C VAL A 232 21.47 -22.56 20.95
N CYS A 233 21.23 -21.46 20.22
CA CYS A 233 21.74 -20.14 20.60
C CYS A 233 20.76 -19.50 21.60
N LYS A 234 21.31 -18.84 22.63
CA LYS A 234 20.54 -17.97 23.52
C LYS A 234 20.66 -16.53 23.03
N GLY A 235 19.64 -15.72 23.30
CA GLY A 235 19.61 -14.32 22.89
C GLY A 235 18.52 -13.56 23.61
N MET A 236 18.65 -12.24 23.59
CA MET A 236 17.68 -11.29 24.11
C MET A 236 16.88 -10.69 22.96
N CYS A 237 15.58 -10.50 23.17
CA CYS A 237 14.65 -9.97 22.20
C CYS A 237 14.25 -8.55 22.62
N TRP A 238 14.46 -7.56 21.76
CA TRP A 238 14.22 -6.14 22.06
C TRP A 238 13.27 -5.54 21.03
N LEU A 239 12.34 -4.68 21.43
CA LEU A 239 11.55 -3.90 20.48
C LEU A 239 12.43 -2.84 19.81
N SER A 240 12.43 -2.81 18.47
CA SER A 240 13.39 -2.05 17.64
C SER A 240 13.33 -0.53 17.82
N HIS A 241 12.37 0.02 18.57
CA HIS A 241 12.18 1.46 18.80
C HIS A 241 11.84 1.85 20.25
N CYS A 242 12.08 1.01 21.25
CA CYS A 242 11.82 1.37 22.65
C CYS A 242 13.11 1.79 23.39
N PHE A 243 13.16 3.08 23.79
CA PHE A 243 13.76 3.47 25.08
C PHE A 243 13.32 2.48 26.18
N PRO A 244 14.16 2.17 27.17
CA PRO A 244 13.97 0.98 28.02
C PRO A 244 12.63 1.03 28.75
N TYR A 245 11.67 0.27 28.26
CA TYR A 245 10.43 -0.04 28.94
C TYR A 245 10.52 -1.49 29.42
N HIS A 246 10.64 -1.66 30.74
CA HIS A 246 10.58 -2.96 31.38
C HIS A 246 9.15 -3.49 31.31
N HIS A 247 8.87 -4.35 30.33
CA HIS A 247 7.73 -5.25 30.40
C HIS A 247 8.23 -6.67 30.65
N THR A 248 7.80 -7.25 31.77
CA THR A 248 8.02 -8.66 32.07
C THR A 248 7.03 -9.47 31.24
N LEU A 249 7.49 -10.07 30.13
CA LEU A 249 6.73 -11.08 29.42
C LEU A 249 6.71 -12.34 30.29
N ARG A 250 5.62 -12.56 31.04
CA ARG A 250 5.36 -13.84 31.69
C ARG A 250 4.88 -14.84 30.64
N ASP A 251 5.70 -15.85 30.41
CA ASP A 251 5.37 -17.20 29.99
C ASP A 251 4.25 -17.35 28.95
N THR A 252 4.56 -17.05 27.68
CA THR A 252 3.86 -17.64 26.54
C THR A 252 4.84 -18.55 25.78
N PRO A 253 4.82 -19.88 26.00
CA PRO A 253 5.79 -20.82 25.42
C PRO A 253 5.73 -20.94 23.88
N ILE A 254 4.75 -20.32 23.23
CA ILE A 254 4.50 -20.45 21.79
C ILE A 254 5.42 -19.52 20.96
N LEU A 255 5.84 -18.37 21.52
CA LEU A 255 6.72 -17.43 20.80
C LEU A 255 8.18 -17.90 20.71
N GLN A 256 8.62 -18.80 21.59
CA GLN A 256 10.04 -19.21 21.68
C GLN A 256 10.48 -20.23 20.62
N LEU A 257 9.57 -21.01 20.02
CA LEU A 257 9.95 -22.12 19.15
C LEU A 257 9.91 -21.81 17.65
N ASP A 258 9.03 -20.90 17.20
CA ASP A 258 8.91 -20.57 15.78
C ASP A 258 9.79 -19.41 15.32
N LEU A 259 10.16 -18.47 16.21
CA LEU A 259 11.12 -17.42 15.89
C LEU A 259 12.51 -18.03 15.58
N CYS A 260 12.98 -19.02 16.34
CA CYS A 260 14.30 -19.62 16.12
C CYS A 260 14.40 -20.49 14.86
N ARG A 261 13.29 -20.97 14.28
CA ARG A 261 13.32 -21.78 13.04
C ARG A 261 13.34 -20.91 11.78
N ARG A 262 12.77 -19.71 11.80
CA ARG A 262 12.60 -18.84 10.62
C ARG A 262 13.76 -17.85 10.35
N PHE A 263 14.75 -17.72 11.24
CA PHE A 263 15.91 -16.83 11.05
C PHE A 263 17.22 -17.56 10.70
N ARG A 264 17.16 -18.70 9.99
CA ARG A 264 18.38 -19.23 9.37
C ARG A 264 18.71 -18.42 8.12
N ARG A 265 19.78 -17.62 8.25
CA ARG A 265 20.52 -16.85 7.24
C ARG A 265 20.13 -15.38 7.16
N VAL A 266 20.67 -14.61 8.11
CA VAL A 266 21.30 -13.34 7.76
C VAL A 266 22.81 -13.63 7.74
N PRO A 267 23.54 -13.37 6.63
CA PRO A 267 24.98 -13.59 6.56
C PRO A 267 25.76 -12.74 7.58
#